data_AF-A0AAN8UZN5-F1
#
_entry.id   AF-A0AAN8UZN5-F1
#
_cell.length_a   1.000
_cell.length_b   1.000
_cell.length_c   1.000
_cell.angle_alpha   90.00
_cell.angle_beta   90.00
_cell.angle_gamma   90.00
#
_symmetry.space_group_name_H-M   'P 1'
#
loop_
_entity.id
_entity.type
_entity.pdbx_description
1 polymer ?
#
loop_
_entity_poly.entity_id
_entity_poly.type
_entity_poly.pdbx_seq_one_letter_code
_entity_poly.pdbx_strand_id
1 'polypeptide(L)'
;MNPDKFTHKTNEALAGGHELASNAGHAQFTPLHIAVALISEPNGIFWQAISAAGGGDEAAKAVERVFNQALKKLPSQTPPPDDVYGARPIRRWLEKRVVTELSRMLIREEIDENTTVWIDAAPNSKELSYRVEKNGGLVNPTTGKRSDILIQVPNGPVTSDASQTVKKMKIEEILDDDDTMEEM
;
A
#
# COMPACT_ATOMS: atom_id res chain seq x y z
N MET A 1 -2.72 -17.73 -11.44
CA MET A 1 -2.68 -17.44 -9.98
C MET A 1 -3.94 -18.03 -9.37
N ASN A 2 -3.97 -18.43 -8.10
CA ASN A 2 -5.25 -18.86 -7.50
C ASN A 2 -6.03 -17.59 -7.09
N PRO A 3 -7.16 -17.26 -7.73
CA PRO A 3 -7.94 -16.07 -7.40
C PRO A 3 -8.50 -16.09 -5.97
N ASP A 4 -8.73 -17.27 -5.38
CA ASP A 4 -9.29 -17.41 -4.03
C ASP A 4 -8.34 -16.92 -2.92
N LYS A 5 -7.06 -16.68 -3.26
CA LYS A 5 -6.04 -16.19 -2.33
C LYS A 5 -5.89 -14.66 -2.31
N PHE A 6 -6.59 -13.95 -3.20
CA PHE A 6 -6.47 -12.50 -3.33
C PHE A 6 -7.78 -11.80 -2.99
N THR A 7 -7.68 -10.51 -2.67
CA THR A 7 -8.86 -9.68 -2.50
C THR A 7 -9.62 -9.56 -3.81
N HIS A 8 -10.92 -9.26 -3.71
CA HIS A 8 -11.75 -9.04 -4.89
C HIS A 8 -11.16 -7.97 -5.82
N LYS A 9 -10.66 -6.86 -5.25
CA LYS A 9 -10.06 -5.76 -6.01
C LYS A 9 -8.79 -6.16 -6.74
N THR A 10 -7.95 -7.00 -6.12
CA THR A 10 -6.76 -7.54 -6.78
C THR A 10 -7.14 -8.46 -7.94
N ASN A 11 -8.16 -9.31 -7.77
CA ASN A 11 -8.64 -10.18 -8.85
C ASN A 11 -9.23 -9.38 -10.01
N GLU A 12 -9.97 -8.31 -9.73
CA GLU A 12 -10.52 -7.38 -10.72
C GLU A 12 -9.39 -6.74 -11.56
N ALA A 13 -8.36 -6.20 -10.90
CA ALA A 13 -7.21 -5.61 -11.60
C ALA A 13 -6.43 -6.63 -12.45
N LEU A 14 -6.29 -7.87 -11.97
CA LEU A 14 -5.66 -8.96 -12.73
C LEU A 14 -6.48 -9.35 -13.96
N ALA A 15 -7.80 -9.44 -13.82
CA ALA A 15 -8.70 -9.74 -14.92
C ALA A 15 -8.69 -8.61 -15.97
N GLY A 16 -8.83 -7.35 -15.53
CA GLY A 16 -8.77 -6.19 -16.42
C GLY A 16 -7.42 -6.07 -17.15
N GLY A 17 -6.30 -6.34 -16.46
CA GLY A 17 -5.00 -6.38 -17.11
C GLY A 17 -4.88 -7.50 -18.17
N HIS A 18 -5.46 -8.67 -17.91
CA HIS A 18 -5.46 -9.77 -18.88
C HIS A 18 -6.32 -9.45 -20.10
N GLU A 19 -7.50 -8.86 -19.89
CA GLU A 19 -8.38 -8.37 -20.94
C GLU A 19 -7.68 -7.30 -21.81
N LEU A 20 -6.99 -6.34 -21.20
CA LEU A 20 -6.21 -5.35 -21.93
C LEU A 20 -5.14 -5.97 -22.84
N ALA A 21 -4.47 -7.03 -22.38
CA ALA A 21 -3.47 -7.73 -23.18
C ALA A 21 -4.10 -8.45 -24.39
N SER A 22 -5.23 -9.14 -24.15
CA SER A 22 -6.00 -9.83 -25.19
C SER A 22 -6.50 -8.85 -26.25
N ASN A 23 -7.16 -7.77 -25.83
CA ASN A 23 -7.74 -6.76 -26.73
C ASN A 23 -6.68 -6.00 -27.52
N ALA A 24 -5.48 -5.80 -26.96
CA ALA A 24 -4.36 -5.18 -27.65
C ALA A 24 -3.57 -6.13 -28.57
N GLY A 25 -3.93 -7.42 -28.63
CA GLY A 25 -3.23 -8.42 -29.42
C GLY A 25 -1.82 -8.73 -28.89
N HIS A 26 -1.56 -8.50 -27.61
CA HIS A 26 -0.29 -8.79 -26.98
C HIS A 26 -0.22 -10.26 -26.56
N ALA A 27 0.77 -11.00 -27.08
CA ALA A 27 0.97 -12.42 -26.72
C ALA A 27 1.34 -12.65 -25.26
N GLN A 28 1.77 -11.61 -24.55
CA GLN A 28 2.21 -11.68 -23.16
C GLN A 28 1.43 -10.71 -22.26
N PHE A 29 0.90 -11.25 -21.17
CA PHE A 29 0.36 -10.48 -20.05
C PHE A 29 1.52 -10.02 -19.16
N THR A 30 1.75 -8.71 -19.12
CA THR A 30 2.90 -8.09 -18.43
C THR A 30 2.46 -7.20 -17.26
N PRO A 31 3.36 -6.84 -16.32
CA PRO A 31 3.05 -5.90 -15.25
C PRO A 31 2.46 -4.56 -15.73
N LEU A 32 2.84 -4.12 -16.94
CA LEU A 32 2.35 -2.87 -17.50
C LEU A 32 0.83 -2.88 -17.73
N HIS A 33 0.25 -4.03 -18.08
CA HIS A 33 -1.20 -4.16 -18.24
C HIS A 33 -1.93 -4.02 -16.90
N ILE A 34 -1.37 -4.58 -15.83
CA ILE A 34 -1.92 -4.40 -14.47
C ILE A 34 -1.81 -2.94 -14.06
N ALA A 35 -0.67 -2.30 -14.32
CA ALA A 35 -0.48 -0.89 -14.01
C ALA A 35 -1.51 0.01 -14.73
N VAL A 36 -1.85 -0.32 -15.97
CA VAL A 36 -2.89 0.38 -16.74
C VAL A 36 -4.28 0.07 -16.18
N ALA A 37 -4.60 -1.19 -15.89
CA ALA A 37 -5.87 -1.54 -15.26
C ALA A 37 -6.09 -0.83 -13.91
N LEU A 38 -5.02 -0.68 -13.11
CA LEU A 38 -5.07 0.01 -11.81
C LEU A 38 -5.21 1.53 -11.94
N ILE A 39 -4.51 2.17 -12.89
CA ILE A 39 -4.57 3.63 -13.06
C ILE A 39 -5.83 4.07 -13.79
N SER A 40 -6.41 3.24 -14.65
CA SER A 40 -7.63 3.59 -15.38
C SER A 40 -8.90 3.53 -14.52
N GLU A 41 -8.78 3.27 -13.21
CA GLU A 41 -9.86 3.40 -12.24
C GLU A 41 -9.68 4.71 -11.43
N PRO A 42 -10.42 5.80 -11.76
CA PRO A 42 -10.22 7.11 -11.11
C PRO A 42 -10.54 7.13 -9.60
N ASN A 43 -11.37 6.21 -9.12
CA ASN A 43 -11.66 6.03 -7.70
C ASN A 43 -10.80 4.92 -7.05
N GLY A 44 -9.87 4.33 -7.80
CA GLY A 44 -9.01 3.26 -7.36
C GLY A 44 -7.86 3.75 -6.49
N ILE A 45 -7.35 2.87 -5.62
CA ILE A 45 -6.26 3.16 -4.68
C ILE A 45 -5.01 3.66 -5.41
N PHE A 46 -4.70 3.09 -6.58
CA PHE A 46 -3.52 3.48 -7.34
C PHE A 46 -3.64 4.89 -7.91
N TRP A 47 -4.80 5.26 -8.47
CA TRP A 47 -5.07 6.63 -8.88
C TRP A 47 -4.92 7.60 -7.72
N GLN A 48 -5.60 7.31 -6.60
CA GLN A 48 -5.57 8.16 -5.41
C GLN A 48 -4.15 8.34 -4.86
N ALA A 49 -3.34 7.27 -4.83
CA ALA A 49 -1.95 7.33 -4.38
C ALA A 49 -1.11 8.25 -5.27
N ILE A 50 -1.26 8.16 -6.60
CA ILE A 50 -0.54 9.03 -7.54
C ILE A 50 -1.04 10.47 -7.45
N SER A 51 -2.36 10.69 -7.36
CA SER A 51 -2.94 12.03 -7.18
C SER A 51 -2.44 12.67 -5.88
N ALA A 52 -2.41 11.93 -4.77
CA ALA A 52 -1.92 12.42 -3.49
C ALA A 52 -0.44 12.78 -3.54
N ALA A 53 0.39 11.92 -4.14
CA ALA A 53 1.84 12.14 -4.25
C ALA A 53 2.21 13.24 -5.27
N GLY A 54 1.44 13.37 -6.35
CA GLY A 54 1.73 14.25 -7.49
C GLY A 54 1.00 15.61 -7.46
N GLY A 55 0.24 15.91 -6.41
CA GLY A 55 -0.44 17.19 -6.26
C GLY A 55 -1.76 17.33 -7.02
N GLY A 56 -2.43 16.20 -7.32
CA GLY A 56 -3.78 16.16 -7.89
C GLY A 56 -3.92 15.21 -9.08
N ASP A 57 -5.14 15.12 -9.61
CA ASP A 57 -5.52 14.19 -10.68
C ASP A 57 -4.74 14.36 -11.99
N GLU A 58 -4.14 15.52 -12.22
CA GLU A 58 -3.31 15.73 -13.41
C GLU A 58 -2.06 14.85 -13.40
N ALA A 59 -1.50 14.55 -12.21
CA ALA A 59 -0.39 13.61 -12.09
C ALA A 59 -0.81 12.18 -12.47
N ALA A 60 -1.98 11.74 -12.01
CA ALA A 60 -2.51 10.41 -12.33
C ALA A 60 -2.79 10.27 -13.83
N LYS A 61 -3.38 11.28 -14.46
CA LYS A 61 -3.58 11.35 -15.92
C LYS A 61 -2.25 11.30 -16.68
N ALA A 62 -1.23 12.02 -16.21
CA ALA A 62 0.09 12.02 -16.84
C ALA A 62 0.73 10.62 -16.79
N VAL A 63 0.63 9.92 -15.66
CA VAL A 63 1.10 8.53 -15.50
C VAL A 63 0.32 7.59 -16.41
N GLU A 64 -1.01 7.67 -16.41
CA GLU A 64 -1.85 6.87 -17.30
C GLU A 64 -1.46 7.04 -18.77
N ARG A 65 -1.20 8.28 -19.21
CA ARG A 65 -0.74 8.56 -20.58
C ARG A 65 0.60 7.88 -20.89
N VAL A 66 1.57 7.94 -19.97
CA VAL A 66 2.89 7.31 -20.14
C VAL A 66 2.75 5.79 -20.23
N PHE A 67 1.94 5.18 -19.36
CA PHE A 67 1.71 3.74 -19.40
C PHE A 67 1.01 3.29 -20.68
N ASN A 68 -0.01 4.03 -21.13
CA ASN A 68 -0.67 3.76 -22.41
C ASN A 68 0.28 3.91 -23.61
N GLN A 69 1.20 4.88 -23.58
CA GLN A 69 2.24 5.00 -24.60
C GLN A 69 3.21 3.82 -24.58
N ALA A 70 3.57 3.31 -23.40
CA ALA A 70 4.41 2.14 -23.27
C ALA A 70 3.70 0.86 -23.74
N LEU A 71 2.39 0.71 -23.49
CA LEU A 71 1.61 -0.42 -23.98
C LEU A 71 1.63 -0.50 -25.51
N LYS A 72 1.48 0.64 -26.19
CA LYS A 72 1.51 0.72 -27.67
C LYS A 72 2.84 0.30 -28.29
N LYS A 73 3.92 0.21 -27.49
CA LYS A 73 5.25 -0.23 -27.95
C LYS A 73 5.46 -1.74 -27.81
N LEU A 74 4.55 -2.44 -27.13
CA LEU A 74 4.64 -3.89 -27.00
C LEU A 74 4.35 -4.55 -28.37
N PRO A 75 5.02 -5.68 -28.67
CA PRO A 75 4.71 -6.45 -29.87
C PRO A 75 3.25 -6.92 -29.84
N SER A 76 2.53 -6.65 -30.92
CA SER A 76 1.14 -7.08 -31.11
C SER A 76 0.99 -7.88 -32.40
N GLN A 77 -0.06 -8.69 -32.46
CA GLN A 77 -0.41 -9.49 -33.62
C GLN A 77 -1.90 -9.40 -33.96
N THR A 78 -2.23 -9.69 -35.21
CA THR A 78 -3.61 -9.81 -35.69
C THR A 78 -3.75 -11.13 -36.46
N PRO A 79 -4.71 -12.00 -36.10
CA PRO A 79 -5.67 -11.85 -35.00
C PRO A 79 -5.01 -11.91 -33.60
N PRO A 80 -5.70 -11.48 -32.54
CA PRO A 80 -5.21 -11.65 -31.16
C PRO A 80 -4.84 -13.11 -30.87
N PRO A 81 -3.86 -13.36 -29.99
CA PRO A 81 -3.50 -14.71 -29.58
C PRO A 81 -4.68 -15.42 -28.91
N ASP A 82 -4.85 -16.71 -29.19
CA ASP A 82 -5.87 -17.55 -28.54
C ASP A 82 -5.66 -17.63 -27.02
N ASP A 83 -4.40 -17.61 -26.57
CA ASP A 83 -4.02 -17.62 -25.17
C ASP A 83 -3.02 -16.51 -24.85
N VAL A 84 -3.32 -15.72 -23.82
CA VAL A 84 -2.39 -14.74 -23.25
C VAL A 84 -1.74 -15.31 -22.00
N TYR A 85 -0.43 -15.56 -22.09
CA TYR A 85 0.39 -16.08 -20.99
C TYR A 85 1.04 -14.92 -20.22
N GLY A 86 1.24 -15.03 -18.89
CA GLY A 86 2.17 -14.08 -18.25
C GLY A 86 1.97 -13.65 -16.80
N ALA A 87 1.04 -14.22 -16.04
CA ALA A 87 0.92 -13.88 -14.61
C ALA A 87 2.03 -14.48 -13.71
N ARG A 88 2.75 -15.51 -14.18
CA ARG A 88 3.75 -16.23 -13.36
C ARG A 88 4.94 -15.36 -12.92
N PRO A 89 5.58 -14.56 -13.80
CA PRO A 89 6.63 -13.63 -13.40
C PRO A 89 6.20 -12.68 -12.27
N ILE A 90 4.96 -12.18 -12.33
CA ILE A 90 4.40 -11.22 -11.36
C ILE A 90 4.24 -11.88 -10.00
N ARG A 91 3.58 -13.05 -9.98
CA ARG A 91 3.44 -13.86 -8.77
C ARG A 91 4.79 -14.17 -8.14
N ARG A 92 5.74 -14.66 -8.94
CA ARG A 92 7.09 -15.02 -8.46
C ARG A 92 7.84 -13.82 -7.91
N TRP A 93 7.67 -12.65 -8.53
CA TRP A 93 8.27 -11.43 -8.04
C TRP A 93 7.67 -11.01 -6.69
N LEU A 94 6.34 -11.05 -6.54
CA LEU A 94 5.65 -10.73 -5.28
C LEU A 94 6.03 -11.70 -4.17
N GLU A 95 6.03 -13.01 -4.46
CA GLU A 95 6.45 -14.05 -3.51
C GLU A 95 7.90 -13.82 -3.04
N LYS A 96 8.81 -13.51 -3.97
CA LYS A 96 10.22 -13.33 -3.66
C LYS A 96 10.52 -12.02 -2.95
N ARG A 97 9.89 -10.91 -3.37
CA ARG A 97 10.23 -9.57 -2.88
C ARG A 97 9.37 -9.13 -1.71
N VAL A 98 8.10 -9.51 -1.65
CA VAL A 98 7.24 -9.09 -0.53
C VAL A 98 7.12 -10.22 0.47
N VAL A 99 6.56 -11.37 0.06
CA VAL A 99 6.22 -12.45 1.01
C VAL A 99 7.46 -13.01 1.69
N THR A 100 8.50 -13.32 0.93
CA THR A 100 9.74 -13.91 1.50
C THR A 100 10.43 -12.94 2.46
N GLU A 101 10.53 -11.67 2.12
CA GLU A 101 11.19 -10.68 2.99
C GLU A 101 10.40 -10.47 4.29
N LEU A 102 9.08 -10.30 4.22
CA LEU A 102 8.24 -10.20 5.42
C LEU A 102 8.33 -11.47 6.28
N SER A 103 8.37 -12.65 5.65
CA SER A 103 8.54 -13.91 6.39
C SER A 103 9.89 -13.99 7.11
N ARG A 104 10.97 -13.49 6.50
CA ARG A 104 12.28 -13.43 7.14
C ARG A 104 12.29 -12.45 8.31
N MET A 105 11.68 -11.28 8.15
CA MET A 105 11.57 -10.29 9.21
C MET A 105 10.78 -10.83 10.40
N LEU A 106 9.72 -11.61 10.13
CA LEU A 106 8.93 -12.29 11.17
C LEU A 106 9.76 -13.33 11.93
N ILE A 107 10.51 -14.18 11.21
CA ILE A 107 11.38 -15.21 11.83
C ILE A 107 12.52 -14.57 12.65
N ARG A 108 12.97 -13.38 12.24
CA ARG A 108 14.00 -12.61 12.97
C ARG A 108 13.43 -11.79 14.13
N GLU A 109 12.12 -11.87 14.40
CA GLU A 109 11.44 -11.09 15.43
C GLU A 109 11.55 -9.56 15.23
N GLU A 110 11.80 -9.12 13.99
CA GLU A 110 11.84 -7.71 13.61
C GLU A 110 10.42 -7.12 13.53
N ILE A 111 9.46 -7.94 13.12
CA ILE A 111 8.04 -7.60 12.97
C ILE A 111 7.16 -8.62 13.71
N ASP A 112 6.02 -8.17 14.21
CA ASP A 112 5.00 -8.97 14.88
C ASP A 112 3.57 -8.55 14.44
N GLU A 113 2.55 -9.06 15.11
CA GLU A 113 1.13 -8.76 14.83
C GLU A 113 0.73 -7.28 15.05
N ASN A 114 1.53 -6.49 15.78
CA ASN A 114 1.28 -5.08 16.07
C ASN A 114 2.22 -4.15 15.29
N THR A 115 2.86 -4.67 14.24
CA THR A 115 3.88 -3.95 13.49
C THR A 115 3.34 -3.51 12.14
N THR A 116 3.46 -2.22 11.81
CA THR A 116 3.18 -1.71 10.47
C THR A 116 4.47 -1.73 9.65
N VAL A 117 4.43 -2.40 8.49
CA VAL A 117 5.53 -2.40 7.53
C VAL A 117 5.17 -1.57 6.31
N TRP A 118 5.92 -0.50 6.09
CA TRP A 118 5.86 0.32 4.90
C TRP A 118 6.81 -0.22 3.85
N ILE A 119 6.32 -0.41 2.62
CA ILE A 119 7.11 -0.93 1.50
C ILE A 119 7.08 0.11 0.39
N ASP A 120 8.24 0.68 0.10
CA ASP A 120 8.40 1.74 -0.90
C ASP A 120 9.37 1.32 -2.02
N ALA A 121 9.31 2.03 -3.14
CA ALA A 121 10.34 1.92 -4.16
C ALA A 121 11.59 2.68 -3.72
N ALA A 122 12.74 2.02 -3.71
CA ALA A 122 13.99 2.69 -3.36
C ALA A 122 14.38 3.69 -4.49
N PRO A 123 14.81 4.93 -4.16
CA PRO A 123 14.96 6.02 -5.14
C PRO A 123 15.84 5.69 -6.35
N ASN A 124 16.84 4.81 -6.19
CA ASN A 124 17.87 4.52 -7.19
C ASN A 124 18.14 3.02 -7.38
N SER A 125 17.26 2.14 -6.89
CA SER A 125 17.48 0.70 -7.02
C SER A 125 16.26 -0.02 -7.59
N LYS A 126 16.47 -1.19 -8.17
CA LYS A 126 15.39 -2.11 -8.57
C LYS A 126 14.86 -2.92 -7.37
N GLU A 127 15.15 -2.49 -6.17
CA GLU A 127 14.79 -3.12 -4.92
C GLU A 127 13.77 -2.28 -4.17
N LEU A 128 13.06 -2.94 -3.27
CA LEU A 128 12.08 -2.31 -2.39
C LEU A 128 12.80 -1.88 -1.12
N SER A 129 12.41 -0.74 -0.56
CA SER A 129 12.79 -0.33 0.78
C SER A 129 11.67 -0.69 1.76
N TYR A 130 12.06 -1.20 2.93
CA TYR A 130 11.13 -1.59 3.99
C TYR A 130 11.39 -0.70 5.20
N ARG A 131 10.35 -0.04 5.70
CA ARG A 131 10.40 0.70 6.97
C ARG A 131 9.43 0.04 7.94
N VAL A 132 9.93 -0.27 9.12
CA VAL A 132 9.17 -0.91 10.19
C VAL A 132 8.83 0.12 11.23
N GLU A 133 7.54 0.23 11.56
CA GLU A 133 7.05 1.04 12.66
C GLU A 133 6.36 0.12 13.68
N LYS A 134 6.96 0.02 14.87
CA LYS A 134 6.42 -0.75 15.99
C LYS A 134 5.38 0.11 16.70
N ASN A 135 4.13 -0.04 16.29
CA ASN A 135 3.00 0.71 16.80
C ASN A 135 2.34 -0.13 17.89
N GLY A 136 2.85 -0.07 19.12
CA GLY A 136 2.28 -0.81 20.24
C GLY A 136 0.77 -0.56 20.37
N GLY A 137 -0.04 -1.60 20.08
CA GLY A 137 -1.46 -1.69 20.40
C GLY A 137 -2.44 -1.48 19.23
N LEU A 138 -3.13 -2.55 18.85
CA LEU A 138 -4.28 -2.62 17.93
C LEU A 138 -5.56 -1.92 18.42
N VAL A 139 -5.49 -0.90 19.28
CA VAL A 139 -6.68 -0.25 19.83
C VAL A 139 -6.48 1.24 20.00
N ASN A 140 -7.33 2.01 19.33
CA ASN A 140 -7.50 3.43 19.61
C ASN A 140 -7.99 3.57 21.08
N PRO A 141 -7.22 4.22 21.98
CA PRO A 141 -7.53 4.28 23.41
C PRO A 141 -8.82 5.07 23.74
N THR A 142 -9.38 5.80 22.77
CA THR A 142 -10.64 6.53 22.91
C THR A 142 -11.84 5.74 22.37
N THR A 143 -11.63 4.76 21.47
CA THR A 143 -12.74 4.07 20.75
C THR A 143 -12.72 2.54 20.79
N GLY A 144 -11.63 1.90 21.23
CA GLY A 144 -11.53 0.45 21.45
C GLY A 144 -11.60 -0.43 20.18
N LYS A 145 -11.58 0.14 18.98
CA LYS A 145 -11.65 -0.63 17.73
C LYS A 145 -10.28 -1.14 17.27
N ARG A 146 -10.25 -2.42 16.88
CA ARG A 146 -9.17 -3.08 16.14
C ARG A 146 -9.29 -2.76 14.66
N SER A 147 -8.22 -2.23 14.10
CA SER A 147 -8.16 -1.90 12.67
C SER A 147 -7.43 -3.01 11.93
N ASP A 148 -8.21 -3.95 11.40
CA ASP A 148 -7.73 -4.91 10.40
C ASP A 148 -7.53 -4.15 9.08
N ILE A 149 -6.27 -3.99 8.66
CA ILE A 149 -5.84 -3.37 7.39
C ILE A 149 -6.06 -1.85 7.32
N LEU A 150 -5.16 -1.08 7.95
CA LEU A 150 -4.98 0.35 7.65
C LEU A 150 -4.04 0.49 6.45
N ILE A 151 -4.59 0.71 5.25
CA ILE A 151 -3.84 1.37 4.17
C ILE A 151 -4.13 2.86 4.32
N GLN A 152 -3.24 3.58 5.03
CA GLN A 152 -3.32 5.04 5.15
C GLN A 152 -2.47 5.68 4.05
N VAL A 153 -3.12 6.28 3.05
CA VAL A 153 -2.46 7.15 2.08
C VAL A 153 -2.24 8.51 2.77
N PRO A 154 -1.02 9.07 2.79
CA PRO A 154 -0.80 10.40 3.35
C PRO A 154 -1.56 11.45 2.51
N ASN A 155 -2.59 12.05 3.09
CA ASN A 155 -3.25 13.21 2.49
C ASN A 155 -2.47 14.48 2.86
N GLY A 156 -1.78 15.07 1.88
CA GLY A 156 -1.30 16.46 1.94
C GLY A 156 0.21 16.66 2.13
N PRO A 157 0.71 17.86 1.82
CA PRO A 157 2.14 18.17 1.91
C PRO A 157 2.60 18.16 3.37
N VAL A 158 3.66 17.40 3.62
CA VAL A 158 4.31 17.30 4.93
C VAL A 158 5.00 18.62 5.23
N THR A 159 4.37 19.49 6.02
CA THR A 159 5.07 20.63 6.65
C THR A 159 5.72 20.15 7.94
N SER A 160 7.00 20.47 8.07
CA SER A 160 7.96 19.86 9.01
C SER A 160 7.92 20.44 10.42
N ASP A 161 6.76 20.68 11.04
CA ASP A 161 6.72 21.51 12.27
C ASP A 161 5.90 20.96 13.45
N ALA A 162 5.52 19.67 13.45
CA ALA A 162 4.74 19.09 14.56
C ALA A 162 5.58 18.38 15.64
N SER A 163 6.87 18.72 15.82
CA SER A 163 7.73 18.15 16.86
C SER A 163 7.87 18.99 18.13
N GLN A 164 7.03 20.02 18.35
CA GLN A 164 7.17 20.90 19.52
C GLN A 164 5.84 21.31 20.18
N THR A 165 4.96 20.39 20.55
CA THR A 165 3.80 20.74 21.40
C THR A 165 3.31 19.63 22.32
N VAL A 166 4.20 18.84 22.93
CA VAL A 166 3.80 18.04 24.12
C VAL A 166 4.94 17.99 25.14
N LYS A 167 5.39 19.15 25.61
CA LYS A 167 6.31 19.25 26.75
C LYS A 167 5.98 20.44 27.65
N LYS A 168 4.70 20.60 27.99
CA LYS A 168 4.29 21.47 29.11
C LYS A 168 2.84 21.19 29.50
N MET A 169 2.62 20.12 30.26
CA MET A 169 1.62 20.13 31.34
C MET A 169 2.13 19.17 32.40
N LYS A 170 2.65 19.79 33.46
CA LYS A 170 3.29 19.20 34.61
C LYS A 170 2.19 18.59 35.48
N ILE A 171 2.44 17.36 35.91
CA ILE A 171 1.73 16.62 36.94
C ILE A 171 1.68 17.48 38.22
N GLU A 172 0.49 17.78 38.72
CA GLU A 172 0.28 18.07 40.14
C GLU A 172 -0.29 16.81 40.78
N GLU A 173 0.52 16.21 41.65
CA GLU A 173 0.11 15.22 42.63
C GLU A 173 -0.87 15.89 43.60
N ILE A 174 -2.07 15.36 43.73
CA ILE A 174 -2.88 15.54 44.94
C ILE A 174 -2.75 14.23 45.69
N LEU A 175 -1.98 14.28 46.77
CA LEU A 175 -1.84 13.24 47.77
C LEU A 175 -3.18 13.09 48.49
N ASP A 176 -3.61 11.83 48.62
CA ASP A 176 -4.65 11.40 49.53
C ASP A 176 -4.16 11.63 50.97
N ASP A 177 -4.82 12.50 51.73
CA ASP A 177 -4.72 12.51 53.20
C ASP A 177 -6.07 12.05 53.76
N ASP A 178 -6.01 10.83 54.29
CA ASP A 178 -6.99 10.15 55.13
C ASP A 178 -6.92 10.67 56.57
N ASP A 179 -8.05 10.57 57.27
CA ASP A 179 -8.23 10.59 58.74
C ASP A 179 -7.72 11.78 59.58
N THR A 180 -8.68 12.56 60.11
CA THR A 180 -8.82 12.73 61.58
C THR A 180 -10.26 13.06 61.98
N MET A 181 -10.78 12.22 62.89
CA MET A 181 -11.97 12.37 63.74
C MET A 181 -11.91 13.59 64.70
N GLU A 182 -13.02 13.76 65.43
CA GLU A 182 -13.29 14.50 66.68
C GLU A 182 -13.97 15.88 66.48
N GLU A 183 -15.28 15.97 66.71
CA GLU A 183 -16.04 16.06 67.98
C GLU A 183 -16.13 17.49 68.56
N MET A 184 -17.38 17.82 68.92
CA MET A 184 -17.92 18.96 69.68
C MET A 184 -18.25 20.26 68.93
#